data_AF-A0A934BWU8-F1
#
_entry.id   AF-A0A934BWU8-F1
#
_cell.length_a   1.000
_cell.length_b   1.000
_cell.length_c   1.000
_cell.angle_alpha   90.00
_cell.angle_beta   90.00
_cell.angle_gamma   90.00
#
_symmetry.space_group_name_H-M   'P 1'
#
loop_
_entity.id
_entity.type
_entity.pdbx_description
1 polymer ?
#
loop_
_entity_poly.entity_id
_entity_poly.type
_entity_poly.pdbx_seq_one_letter_code
_entity_poly.pdbx_strand_id
1 'polypeptide(L)'
;MQRHFITILTLLLIGAGVWFTARNRPADSGDAATPEDAIQAMLDASRRGDVRTYLDCFTDAMRPQLDATRQQMGEARFREYLAESQAPMMGVATTRLAEARPDRARIEVEFILRDKNQRQTVELKNEGGQWRIEAMSQAVHAKPPIPYGTKVFEEPKPEANPPSS
;
A
#
# COMPACT_ATOMS: atom_id res chain seq x y z
N MET A 1 -26.51 -43.47 3.61
CA MET A 1 -25.03 -43.53 3.55
C MET A 1 -24.58 -42.78 2.31
N GLN A 2 -24.51 -41.45 2.29
CA GLN A 2 -23.45 -40.60 2.85
C GLN A 2 -22.03 -41.19 2.71
N ARG A 3 -21.22 -40.64 1.79
CA ARG A 3 -20.10 -39.72 2.11
C ARG A 3 -19.52 -39.11 0.82
N HIS A 4 -20.12 -37.98 0.44
CA HIS A 4 -19.55 -36.74 -0.11
C HIS A 4 -18.35 -36.81 -1.09
N PHE A 5 -18.70 -36.77 -2.37
CA PHE A 5 -17.85 -36.46 -3.53
C PHE A 5 -17.76 -34.93 -3.80
N ILE A 6 -17.65 -34.11 -2.76
CA ILE A 6 -17.68 -32.65 -2.88
C ILE A 6 -16.55 -32.03 -2.08
N THR A 7 -15.37 -31.98 -2.69
CA THR A 7 -14.29 -31.08 -2.28
C THR A 7 -13.61 -30.47 -3.51
N ILE A 8 -14.40 -30.12 -4.53
CA ILE A 8 -13.94 -29.32 -5.68
C ILE A 8 -15.03 -28.27 -5.97
N LEU A 9 -15.36 -27.42 -4.98
CA LEU A 9 -16.15 -26.21 -5.24
C LEU A 9 -16.13 -25.19 -4.08
N THR A 10 -14.97 -24.93 -3.46
CA THR A 10 -14.88 -23.92 -2.38
C THR A 10 -13.66 -23.00 -2.47
N LEU A 11 -13.14 -22.76 -3.68
CA LEU A 11 -12.05 -21.79 -3.91
C LEU A 11 -12.34 -20.75 -5.01
N LEU A 12 -13.61 -20.61 -5.41
CA LEU A 12 -14.04 -19.63 -6.42
C LEU A 12 -15.02 -18.57 -5.87
N LEU A 13 -15.05 -18.37 -4.55
CA LEU A 13 -15.89 -17.34 -3.90
C LEU A 13 -15.15 -16.35 -3.00
N ILE A 14 -13.81 -16.31 -3.05
CA ILE A 14 -13.04 -15.25 -2.35
C ILE A 14 -12.53 -14.17 -3.33
N GLY A 15 -12.47 -14.47 -4.64
CA GLY A 15 -11.98 -13.52 -5.65
C GLY A 15 -12.99 -12.47 -6.13
N ALA A 16 -14.30 -12.75 -6.04
CA ALA A 16 -15.34 -11.85 -6.56
C ALA A 16 -16.02 -10.99 -5.47
N GLY A 17 -15.87 -11.34 -4.19
CA GLY A 17 -16.51 -10.63 -3.08
C GLY A 17 -15.82 -9.31 -2.68
N VAL A 18 -14.54 -9.13 -3.02
CA VAL A 18 -13.78 -7.93 -2.63
C VAL A 18 -13.90 -6.80 -3.66
N TRP A 19 -14.25 -7.12 -4.91
CA TRP A 19 -14.38 -6.10 -5.95
C TRP A 19 -15.64 -5.24 -5.79
N PHE A 20 -16.72 -5.81 -5.23
CA PHE A 20 -17.94 -5.05 -4.96
C PHE A 20 -17.87 -4.24 -3.66
N THR A 21 -17.14 -4.70 -2.64
CA THR A 21 -17.05 -3.97 -1.35
C THR A 21 -16.16 -2.72 -1.40
N ALA A 22 -15.29 -2.58 -2.41
CA ALA A 22 -14.56 -1.34 -2.63
C ALA A 22 -15.40 -0.26 -3.34
N ARG A 23 -16.41 -0.65 -4.13
CA ARG A 23 -17.30 0.29 -4.85
C ARG A 23 -18.61 0.56 -4.10
N ASN A 24 -19.01 -0.36 -3.21
CA ASN A 24 -20.20 -0.31 -2.38
C ASN A 24 -19.87 -0.32 -0.87
N ARG A 25 -18.77 0.31 -0.43
CA ARG A 25 -18.78 0.79 0.96
C ARG A 25 -19.99 1.72 1.06
N PRO A 26 -21.01 1.41 1.87
CA PRO A 26 -21.95 2.44 2.25
C PRO A 26 -21.10 3.54 2.87
N ALA A 27 -21.36 4.78 2.48
CA ALA A 27 -20.91 5.94 3.23
C ALA A 27 -21.60 5.89 4.61
N ASP A 28 -21.16 4.98 5.48
CA ASP A 28 -21.72 4.74 6.80
C ASP A 28 -20.89 5.42 7.91
N SER A 29 -20.14 6.44 7.48
CA SER A 29 -19.81 7.63 8.25
C SER A 29 -19.95 8.76 7.24
N GLY A 30 -20.64 9.86 7.56
CA GLY A 30 -20.79 11.04 6.69
C GLY A 30 -19.48 11.81 6.44
N ASP A 31 -18.34 11.13 6.46
CA ASP A 31 -17.02 11.68 6.32
C ASP A 31 -16.65 11.79 4.83
N ALA A 32 -16.25 13.00 4.43
CA ALA A 32 -15.78 13.26 3.08
C ALA A 32 -14.54 12.42 2.78
N ALA A 33 -14.43 11.90 1.56
CA ALA A 33 -13.25 11.17 1.10
C ALA A 33 -11.97 11.98 1.38
N THR A 34 -10.98 11.33 1.96
CA THR A 34 -9.71 11.95 2.34
C THR A 34 -8.65 11.74 1.26
N PRO A 35 -7.60 12.57 1.22
CA PRO A 35 -6.45 12.31 0.34
C PRO A 35 -5.78 10.96 0.60
N GLU A 36 -5.70 10.53 1.87
CA GLU A 36 -5.11 9.25 2.29
C GLU A 36 -5.87 8.06 1.69
N ASP A 37 -7.19 8.16 1.53
CA ASP A 37 -8.01 7.12 0.90
C ASP A 37 -7.57 6.84 -0.55
N ALA A 38 -7.12 7.86 -1.28
CA ALA A 38 -6.63 7.70 -2.65
C ALA A 38 -5.30 6.93 -2.70
N ILE A 39 -4.41 7.18 -1.74
CA ILE A 39 -3.15 6.43 -1.59
C ILE A 39 -3.46 4.98 -1.22
N GLN A 40 -4.37 4.76 -0.27
CA GLN A 40 -4.77 3.43 0.13
C GLN A 40 -5.42 2.65 -1.03
N ALA A 41 -6.30 3.29 -1.80
CA ALA A 41 -6.92 2.69 -2.97
C ALA A 41 -5.89 2.27 -4.03
N MET A 42 -4.87 3.09 -4.27
CA MET A 42 -3.77 2.81 -5.19
C MET A 42 -2.95 1.60 -4.74
N LEU A 43 -2.60 1.52 -3.45
CA LEU A 43 -1.86 0.38 -2.90
C LEU A 43 -2.68 -0.91 -2.92
N ASP A 44 -3.97 -0.82 -2.59
CA ASP A 44 -4.92 -1.92 -2.63
C ASP A 44 -5.09 -2.47 -4.06
N ALA A 45 -5.22 -1.58 -5.05
CA ALA A 45 -5.29 -1.95 -6.45
C ALA A 45 -3.98 -2.60 -6.93
N SER A 46 -2.83 -2.04 -6.53
CA SER A 46 -1.52 -2.60 -6.86
C SER A 46 -1.34 -4.01 -6.30
N ARG A 47 -1.69 -4.24 -5.02
CA ARG A 47 -1.62 -5.57 -4.39
C ARG A 47 -2.49 -6.62 -5.08
N ARG A 48 -3.65 -6.23 -5.60
CA ARG A 48 -4.55 -7.12 -6.36
C ARG A 48 -4.18 -7.23 -7.85
N GLY A 49 -3.25 -6.42 -8.33
CA GLY A 49 -2.98 -6.28 -9.75
C GLY A 49 -4.21 -5.78 -10.55
N ASP A 50 -5.08 -5.00 -9.91
CA ASP A 50 -6.26 -4.40 -10.55
C ASP A 50 -5.83 -3.16 -11.34
N VAL A 51 -5.43 -3.39 -12.60
CA VAL A 51 -4.86 -2.38 -13.48
C VAL A 51 -5.79 -1.19 -13.70
N ARG A 52 -7.10 -1.44 -13.87
CA ARG A 52 -8.06 -0.37 -14.14
C ARG A 52 -8.21 0.52 -12.92
N THR A 53 -8.47 -0.09 -11.76
CA THR A 53 -8.61 0.66 -10.50
C THR A 53 -7.32 1.39 -10.15
N TYR A 54 -6.16 0.80 -10.41
CA TYR A 54 -4.86 1.45 -10.22
C TYR A 54 -4.72 2.70 -11.08
N LEU A 55 -4.98 2.61 -12.40
CA LEU A 55 -4.90 3.77 -13.29
C LEU A 55 -5.91 4.87 -12.94
N ASP A 56 -7.09 4.48 -12.44
CA ASP A 56 -8.12 5.42 -11.99
C ASP A 56 -7.74 6.17 -10.69
N CYS A 57 -6.69 5.78 -9.97
CA CYS A 57 -6.17 6.54 -8.82
C CYS A 57 -5.37 7.79 -9.24
N PHE A 58 -5.04 7.92 -10.52
CA PHE A 58 -4.19 8.99 -11.02
C PHE A 58 -4.99 10.03 -11.78
N THR A 59 -4.51 11.27 -11.73
CA THR A 59 -4.99 12.36 -12.60
C THR A 59 -4.46 12.19 -14.03
N ASP A 60 -4.97 12.99 -14.95
CA ASP A 60 -4.50 13.04 -16.34
C ASP A 60 -3.05 13.51 -16.49
N ALA A 61 -2.43 14.07 -15.43
CA ALA A 61 -1.02 14.43 -15.45
C ALA A 61 -0.10 13.19 -15.46
N MET A 62 -0.50 12.09 -14.80
CA MET A 62 0.35 10.90 -14.64
C MET A 62 -0.25 9.63 -15.28
N ARG A 63 -1.58 9.56 -15.40
CA ARG A 63 -2.27 8.41 -16.00
C ARG A 63 -1.77 8.04 -17.41
N PRO A 64 -1.53 8.98 -18.35
CA PRO A 64 -1.08 8.62 -19.70
C PRO A 64 0.28 7.90 -19.71
N GLN A 65 1.21 8.31 -18.84
CA GLN A 65 2.53 7.67 -18.74
C GLN A 65 2.43 6.24 -18.18
N LEU A 66 1.58 6.04 -17.17
CA LEU A 66 1.32 4.72 -16.60
C LEU A 66 0.60 3.82 -17.61
N ASP A 67 -0.35 4.35 -18.37
CA ASP A 67 -1.03 3.60 -19.41
C ASP A 67 -0.08 3.24 -20.57
N ALA A 68 0.82 4.14 -20.96
CA ALA A 68 1.86 3.83 -21.95
C ALA A 68 2.79 2.71 -21.47
N THR A 69 3.19 2.73 -20.19
CA THR A 69 3.98 1.64 -19.57
C THR A 69 3.22 0.31 -19.63
N ARG A 70 1.93 0.32 -19.27
CA ARG A 70 1.05 -0.86 -19.39
C ARG A 70 0.98 -1.37 -20.83
N GLN A 71 0.83 -0.49 -21.81
CA GLN A 71 0.78 -0.85 -23.23
C GLN A 71 2.10 -1.49 -23.70
N GLN A 72 3.24 -0.94 -23.27
CA GLN A 72 4.57 -1.47 -23.60
C GLN A 72 4.84 -2.85 -22.98
N MET A 73 4.48 -3.04 -21.71
CA MET A 73 4.70 -4.31 -20.99
C MET A 73 3.66 -5.37 -21.37
N GLY A 74 2.48 -4.95 -21.82
CA GLY A 74 1.29 -5.79 -21.89
C GLY A 74 0.59 -5.88 -20.52
N GLU A 75 -0.74 -6.01 -20.55
CA GLU A 75 -1.55 -5.94 -19.32
C GLU A 75 -1.24 -7.04 -18.31
N ALA A 76 -0.99 -8.27 -18.76
CA ALA A 76 -0.67 -9.39 -17.88
C ALA A 76 0.63 -9.13 -17.11
N ARG A 77 1.69 -8.68 -17.80
CA ARG A 77 2.96 -8.36 -17.14
C ARG A 77 2.85 -7.13 -16.25
N PHE A 78 2.06 -6.13 -16.65
CA PHE A 78 1.81 -4.96 -15.82
C PHE A 78 1.08 -5.32 -14.51
N ARG A 79 0.09 -6.22 -14.58
CA ARG A 79 -0.59 -6.78 -13.39
C ARG A 79 0.38 -7.46 -12.44
N GLU A 80 1.24 -8.33 -12.95
CA GLU A 80 2.26 -9.00 -12.16
C GLU A 80 3.23 -8.00 -11.54
N TYR A 81 3.71 -7.04 -12.33
CA TYR A 81 4.58 -5.96 -11.85
C TYR A 81 3.96 -5.19 -10.68
N LEU A 82 2.67 -4.84 -10.77
CA LEU A 82 1.96 -4.18 -9.67
C LEU A 82 1.96 -5.02 -8.39
N ALA A 83 1.66 -6.32 -8.50
CA ALA A 83 1.64 -7.21 -7.32
C ALA A 83 3.05 -7.46 -6.76
N GLU A 84 4.03 -7.72 -7.62
CA GLU A 84 5.44 -7.94 -7.28
C GLU A 84 6.05 -6.73 -6.56
N SER A 85 5.71 -5.51 -7.01
CA SER A 85 6.21 -4.27 -6.39
C SER A 85 5.77 -4.08 -4.93
N GLN A 86 4.64 -4.69 -4.55
CA GLN A 86 4.06 -4.58 -3.21
C GLN A 86 4.45 -5.75 -2.30
N ALA A 87 4.88 -6.89 -2.86
CA ALA A 87 5.24 -8.09 -2.11
C ALA A 87 6.29 -7.88 -0.98
N PRO A 88 7.33 -7.03 -1.11
CA PRO A 88 8.30 -6.83 -0.04
C PRO A 88 7.84 -5.85 1.05
N MET A 89 6.66 -5.25 0.92
CA MET A 89 6.14 -4.21 1.81
C MET A 89 5.60 -4.80 3.11
N MET A 90 6.12 -4.31 4.23
CA MET A 90 5.71 -4.70 5.58
C MET A 90 4.72 -3.72 6.19
N GLY A 91 4.75 -2.46 5.74
CA GLY A 91 3.85 -1.42 6.22
C GLY A 91 4.00 -0.12 5.44
N VAL A 92 3.06 0.79 5.70
CA VAL A 92 3.03 2.14 5.13
C VAL A 92 2.71 3.12 6.24
N ALA A 93 3.51 4.19 6.35
CA ALA A 93 3.20 5.34 7.18
C ALA A 93 2.95 6.55 6.30
N THR A 94 1.98 7.39 6.69
CA THR A 94 1.62 8.60 5.95
C THR A 94 1.70 9.81 6.87
N THR A 95 2.42 10.84 6.45
CA THR A 95 2.53 12.11 7.15
C THR A 95 2.03 13.22 6.23
N ARG A 96 0.95 13.89 6.63
CA ARG A 96 0.42 15.02 5.88
C ARG A 96 1.36 16.23 6.05
N LEU A 97 1.85 16.76 4.94
CA LEU A 97 2.59 18.01 4.91
C LEU A 97 1.60 19.17 4.86
N ALA A 98 1.99 20.34 5.39
CA ALA A 98 1.10 21.50 5.50
C ALA A 98 0.33 21.77 4.18
N GLU A 99 -1.00 21.81 4.28
CA GLU A 99 -1.89 22.02 3.14
C GLU A 99 -1.82 23.48 2.68
N ALA A 100 -1.51 23.68 1.40
CA ALA A 100 -1.54 25.01 0.81
C ALA A 100 -2.93 25.41 0.31
N ARG A 101 -3.81 24.42 0.01
CA ARG A 101 -5.14 24.62 -0.61
C ARG A 101 -6.09 23.47 -0.24
N PRO A 102 -7.42 23.69 -0.16
CA PRO A 102 -8.39 22.66 0.21
C PRO A 102 -8.59 21.55 -0.83
N ASP A 103 -8.28 21.82 -2.10
CA ASP A 103 -8.37 20.86 -3.21
C ASP A 103 -7.04 20.11 -3.46
N ARG A 104 -6.00 20.39 -2.67
CA ARG A 104 -4.65 19.87 -2.85
C ARG A 104 -4.10 19.32 -1.55
N ALA A 105 -3.47 18.17 -1.60
CA ALA A 105 -2.74 17.62 -0.46
C ALA A 105 -1.35 17.19 -0.87
N ARG A 106 -0.42 17.28 0.08
CA ARG A 106 0.91 16.73 -0.07
C ARG A 106 1.17 15.81 1.12
N ILE A 107 1.41 14.54 0.82
CA ILE A 107 1.59 13.50 1.84
C ILE A 107 2.97 12.88 1.64
N GLU A 108 3.79 12.86 2.68
CA GLU A 108 4.95 11.99 2.71
C GLU A 108 4.50 10.57 3.04
N VAL A 109 4.82 9.64 2.16
CA VAL A 109 4.57 8.21 2.30
C VAL A 109 5.89 7.52 2.56
N GLU A 110 5.97 6.81 3.68
CA GLU A 110 7.09 5.93 4.02
C GLU A 110 6.67 4.47 3.84
N PHE A 111 7.26 3.81 2.85
CA PHE A 111 7.17 2.37 2.66
C PHE A 111 8.20 1.67 3.54
N ILE A 112 7.73 0.84 4.46
CA ILE A 112 8.57 -0.01 5.30
C ILE A 112 8.77 -1.31 4.53
N LEU A 113 9.97 -1.53 4.01
CA LEU A 113 10.35 -2.77 3.34
C LEU A 113 11.21 -3.61 4.30
N ARG A 114 11.37 -4.89 3.98
CA ARG A 114 12.15 -5.82 4.83
C ARG A 114 13.56 -5.33 5.18
N ASP A 115 14.23 -4.70 4.21
CA ASP A 115 15.65 -4.35 4.26
C ASP A 115 15.92 -2.84 4.30
N LYS A 116 14.91 -2.01 4.00
CA LYS A 116 15.06 -0.55 3.87
C LYS A 116 13.72 0.16 4.03
N ASN A 117 13.78 1.46 4.28
CA ASN A 117 12.61 2.32 4.14
C ASN A 117 12.75 3.17 2.88
N GLN A 118 11.62 3.39 2.20
CA GLN A 118 11.52 4.27 1.05
C GLN A 118 10.54 5.40 1.37
N ARG A 119 11.02 6.65 1.30
CA ARG A 119 10.17 7.83 1.46
C ARG A 119 9.92 8.50 0.12
N GLN A 120 8.67 8.87 -0.10
CA GLN A 120 8.22 9.61 -1.28
C GLN A 120 7.16 10.62 -0.90
N THR A 121 7.19 11.78 -1.54
CA THR A 121 6.11 12.74 -1.47
C THR A 121 5.08 12.43 -2.57
N VAL A 122 3.83 12.31 -2.18
CA VAL A 122 2.68 12.15 -3.06
C VAL A 122 1.89 13.46 -3.07
N GLU A 123 1.67 14.01 -4.25
CA GLU A 123 0.83 15.18 -4.45
C GLU A 123 -0.53 14.74 -4.96
N LEU A 124 -1.59 15.24 -4.33
CA LEU A 124 -2.96 14.85 -4.63
C LEU A 124 -3.83 16.04 -4.98
N LYS A 125 -4.83 15.77 -5.80
CA LYS A 125 -5.86 16.70 -6.24
C LYS A 125 -7.24 16.15 -5.97
N ASN A 126 -8.14 16.97 -5.46
CA ASN A 126 -9.56 16.68 -5.45
C ASN A 126 -10.19 17.11 -6.78
N GLU A 127 -10.66 16.16 -7.57
CA GLU A 127 -11.37 16.39 -8.82
C GLU A 127 -12.83 15.95 -8.68
N GLY A 128 -13.73 16.92 -8.49
CA GLY A 128 -15.16 16.66 -8.40
C GLY A 128 -15.56 15.78 -7.21
N GLY A 129 -14.87 15.92 -6.07
CA GLY A 129 -15.11 15.12 -4.86
C GLY A 129 -14.27 13.83 -4.80
N GLN A 130 -13.40 13.58 -5.77
CA GLN A 130 -12.52 12.41 -5.80
C GLN A 130 -11.06 12.84 -5.68
N TRP A 131 -10.37 12.35 -4.65
CA TRP A 131 -8.93 12.52 -4.53
C TRP A 131 -8.20 11.59 -5.51
N ARG A 132 -7.24 12.16 -6.25
CA ARG A 132 -6.40 11.47 -7.23
C ARG A 132 -4.95 11.91 -7.08
N ILE A 133 -4.03 11.04 -7.39
CA ILE A 133 -2.59 11.31 -7.36
C ILE A 133 -2.22 12.13 -8.61
N GLU A 134 -1.72 13.33 -8.39
CA GLU A 134 -1.24 14.23 -9.45
C GLU A 134 0.23 13.98 -9.77
N ALA A 135 1.06 13.77 -8.74
CA ALA A 135 2.48 13.53 -8.89
C ALA A 135 3.04 12.68 -7.74
N MET A 136 4.17 12.03 -8.00
CA MET A 136 4.96 11.34 -6.99
C MET A 136 6.42 11.74 -7.15
N SER A 137 7.09 12.07 -6.05
CA SER A 137 8.52 12.35 -6.07
C SER A 137 9.33 11.10 -6.36
N GLN A 138 10.59 11.29 -6.75
CA GLN A 138 11.56 10.20 -6.73
C GLN A 138 11.67 9.62 -5.32
N ALA A 139 11.89 8.31 -5.26
CA ALA A 139 12.07 7.58 -4.01
C ALA A 139 13.41 7.89 -3.37
N VAL A 140 13.36 8.34 -2.11
CA VAL A 140 14.54 8.48 -1.28
C VAL A 140 14.64 7.24 -0.41
N HIS A 141 15.67 6.42 -0.64
CA HIS A 141 15.95 5.26 0.19
C HIS A 141 16.76 5.68 1.41
N ALA A 142 16.27 5.35 2.60
CA ALA A 142 17.05 5.43 3.83
C ALA A 142 17.31 4.01 4.34
N LYS A 143 18.59 3.64 4.51
CA LYS A 143 18.93 2.42 5.26
C LYS A 143 18.66 2.70 6.75
N PRO A 144 17.75 1.97 7.41
CA PRO A 144 17.60 2.12 8.85
C PRO A 144 18.92 1.69 9.55
N PRO A 145 19.36 2.40 10.60
CA PRO A 145 20.60 2.07 11.31
C PRO A 145 20.54 0.72 12.06
N ILE A 146 19.34 0.18 12.27
CA ILE A 146 19.11 -1.11 12.93
C ILE A 146 18.10 -1.90 12.07
N PRO A 147 18.42 -3.13 11.64
CA PRO A 147 17.49 -3.99 10.93
C PRO A 147 16.26 -4.36 11.78
N TYR A 148 15.13 -4.59 11.12
CA TYR A 148 13.91 -5.03 11.80
C TYR A 148 14.12 -6.44 12.40
N GLY A 149 13.81 -6.63 13.69
CA GLY A 149 13.94 -7.91 14.39
C GLY A 149 15.13 -8.04 15.35
N THR A 150 15.91 -6.98 15.60
CA THR A 150 16.95 -7.00 16.64
C THR A 150 16.32 -7.12 18.03
N LYS A 151 16.64 -8.20 18.76
CA LYS A 151 16.19 -8.41 20.15
C LYS A 151 16.79 -7.33 21.05
N VAL A 152 15.94 -6.68 21.86
CA VAL A 152 16.31 -5.52 22.70
C VAL A 152 16.81 -5.91 24.10
N PHE A 153 16.74 -7.19 24.48
CA PHE A 153 17.16 -7.66 25.81
C PHE A 153 18.20 -8.78 25.71
N GLU A 154 19.39 -8.51 26.24
CA GLU A 154 20.36 -9.52 26.66
C GLU A 154 20.14 -9.71 28.18
N GLU A 155 19.75 -10.91 28.59
CA GLU A 155 19.47 -11.22 29.99
C GLU A 155 20.79 -11.13 30.79
N PRO A 156 20.86 -10.34 31.88
CA PRO A 156 22.12 -10.17 32.61
C PRO A 156 22.59 -11.53 33.13
N LYS A 157 23.81 -11.90 32.74
CA LYS A 157 24.49 -13.11 33.18
C LYS A 157 24.59 -13.07 34.71
N PRO A 158 24.09 -14.09 35.45
CA PRO A 158 24.17 -14.09 36.90
C PRO A 158 25.63 -14.02 37.33
N GLU A 159 25.97 -12.95 38.04
CA GLU A 159 27.29 -12.71 38.60
C GLU A 159 27.53 -13.75 39.70
N ALA A 160 28.58 -14.55 39.57
CA ALA A 160 28.92 -15.54 40.58
C ALA A 160 29.34 -14.81 41.86
N ASN A 161 28.61 -15.02 42.95
CA ASN A 161 28.95 -14.45 44.26
C ASN A 161 30.40 -14.83 44.64
N PRO A 162 31.25 -13.87 45.06
CA PRO A 162 32.55 -14.20 45.61
C PRO A 162 32.37 -14.95 46.95
N PRO A 163 33.27 -15.90 47.29
CA PRO A 163 33.19 -16.65 48.53
C PRO A 163 33.35 -15.73 49.74
N SER A 164 32.47 -15.88 50.72
CA SER A 164 32.55 -15.18 52.01
C SER A 164 33.81 -15.60 52.77
N SER A 165 34.60 -14.60 53.21
CA SER A 165 35.69 -14.76 54.20
C SER A 165 35.18 -14.53 55.62
#